data_AF-A0A821T8Z2-F1
#
_entry.id   AF-A0A821T8Z2-F1
#
_cell.length_a   1.000
_cell.length_b   1.000
_cell.length_c   1.000
_cell.angle_alpha   90.00
_cell.angle_beta   90.00
_cell.angle_gamma   90.00
#
_symmetry.space_group_name_H-M   'P 1'
#
loop_
_entity.id
_entity.type
_entity.pdbx_description
1 polymer ?
#
loop_
_entity_poly.entity_id
_entity_poly.type
_entity_poly.pdbx_seq_one_letter_code
_entity_poly.pdbx_strand_id
1 'polypeptide(L)' 'CGSRGGYYELINVDKDVRMQLNKLISPVCSTSWGQAVMDAIVNPPEEGKPSYKLYEQERTDVLNQLREKASL' A
#
# COMPACT_ATOMS: atom_id res chain seq x y z
N CYS A 1 10.30 0.31 -8.14
CA CYS A 1 11.08 0.21 -6.90
C CYS A 1 11.82 1.53 -6.70
N GLY A 2 11.51 2.31 -5.65
CA GLY A 2 12.12 3.63 -5.43
C GLY A 2 11.34 4.54 -4.47
N SER A 3 10.01 4.37 -4.41
CA SER A 3 9.15 5.22 -3.57
C SER A 3 9.23 4.94 -2.07
N ARG A 4 9.66 3.73 -1.67
CA ARG A 4 9.89 3.31 -0.27
C ARG A 4 8.70 3.61 0.68
N GLY A 5 7.48 3.41 0.19
CA GLY A 5 6.25 3.51 0.99
C GLY A 5 5.80 2.16 1.56
N GLY A 6 5.14 2.19 2.72
CA GLY A 6 4.48 1.04 3.35
C GLY A 6 3.77 1.45 4.63
N TYR A 7 2.83 0.61 5.09
CA TYR A 7 2.23 0.70 6.42
C TYR A 7 2.13 -0.69 7.05
N TYR A 8 1.88 -0.74 8.35
CA TYR A 8 1.56 -1.96 9.09
C TYR A 8 0.36 -1.70 9.99
N GLU A 9 -0.43 -2.74 10.26
CA GLU A 9 -1.54 -2.72 11.21
C GLU A 9 -1.21 -3.61 12.41
N LEU A 10 -1.45 -3.10 13.62
CA LEU A 10 -1.23 -3.85 14.86
C LEU A 10 -2.58 -4.29 15.43
N ILE A 11 -2.82 -5.60 15.45
CA ILE A 11 -4.05 -6.19 15.99
C ILE A 11 -3.69 -7.08 17.17
N ASN A 12 -4.41 -6.95 18.29
CA ASN A 12 -4.21 -7.76 19.52
C ASN A 12 -2.78 -7.75 20.07
N VAL A 13 -2.04 -6.65 19.89
CA VAL A 13 -0.69 -6.48 20.45
C VAL A 13 -0.79 -5.96 21.87
N ASP A 14 -0.02 -6.57 22.77
CA ASP A 14 0.09 -6.12 24.16
C ASP A 14 0.50 -4.64 24.24
N LYS A 15 -0.05 -3.91 25.23
CA LYS A 15 0.14 -2.47 25.35
C LYS A 15 1.61 -2.10 25.57
N ASP A 16 2.35 -2.91 26.31
CA ASP A 16 3.77 -2.65 26.59
C ASP A 16 4.61 -2.88 25.34
N VAL A 17 4.28 -3.89 24.54
CA VAL A 17 4.93 -4.14 23.23
C VAL A 17 4.67 -2.98 22.27
N ARG A 18 3.42 -2.51 22.18
CA ARG A 18 3.06 -1.35 21.34
C ARG A 18 3.82 -0.08 21.77
N MET A 19 3.99 0.13 23.08
CA MET A 19 4.76 1.25 23.60
C MET A 19 6.23 1.19 23.13
N GLN A 20 6.87 0.02 23.20
CA GLN A 20 8.25 -0.13 22.72
C GLN A 20 8.36 0.11 21.21
N LEU A 21 7.38 -0.38 20.43
CA LEU A 21 7.36 -0.16 18.98
C LEU A 21 7.19 1.31 18.60
N ASN A 22 6.27 2.02 19.28
CA ASN A 22 6.10 3.46 19.08
C ASN A 22 7.38 4.23 19.41
N LYS A 23 8.07 3.86 20.50
CA LYS A 23 9.35 4.47 20.87
C LYS A 23 10.42 4.26 19.79
N LEU A 24 10.48 3.08 19.19
CA LEU A 24 11.42 2.76 18.12
C LEU A 24 11.17 3.58 16.85
N ILE A 25 9.90 3.78 16.48
CA ILE A 25 9.51 4.37 15.20
C ILE A 25 9.42 5.91 15.26
N SER A 26 9.11 6.49 16.42
CA SER A 26 8.99 7.94 16.61
C SER A 26 10.15 8.79 16.05
N PRO A 27 11.44 8.40 16.18
CA PRO A 27 12.54 9.20 15.63
C PRO A 27 12.73 9.04 14.11
N VAL A 28 12.09 8.06 13.46
CA VAL A 28 12.27 7.75 12.04
C VAL A 28 10.93 7.86 11.32
N CYS A 29 10.68 9.01 10.69
CA CYS A 29 9.51 9.19 9.82
C CYS A 29 9.81 8.68 8.41
N SER A 30 8.84 8.05 7.76
CA SER A 30 8.96 7.68 6.34
C SER A 30 8.92 8.94 5.46
N THR A 31 9.47 8.84 4.24
CA THR A 31 9.48 9.98 3.32
C THR A 31 8.06 10.39 2.93
N SER A 32 7.79 11.69 2.81
CA SER A 32 6.47 12.19 2.39
C SER A 32 6.05 11.65 1.03
N TRP A 33 7.01 11.41 0.12
CA TRP A 33 6.76 10.74 -1.15
C TRP A 33 6.26 9.30 -0.97
N GLY A 34 6.90 8.52 -0.09
CA GLY A 34 6.46 7.16 0.20
C GLY A 34 5.07 7.13 0.83
N GLN A 35 4.75 8.10 1.68
CA GLN A 35 3.42 8.24 2.28
C GLN A 35 2.35 8.59 1.22
N ALA A 36 2.62 9.55 0.33
CA ALA A 36 1.70 9.92 -0.75
C ALA A 36 1.43 8.76 -1.73
N VAL A 37 2.47 7.98 -2.04
CA VAL A 37 2.30 6.77 -2.87
C VAL A 37 1.44 5.74 -2.16
N MET A 38 1.61 5.54 -0.84
CA MET A 38 0.74 4.63 -0.09
C MET A 38 -0.70 5.10 -0.05
N ASP A 39 -0.94 6.40 0.11
CA ASP A 39 -2.29 6.98 0.08
C ASP A 39 -3.01 6.65 -1.24
N ALA A 40 -2.35 6.85 -2.38
CA ALA A 40 -2.91 6.51 -3.69
C ALA A 40 -3.16 5.00 -3.88
N ILE A 41 -2.33 4.13 -3.27
CA ILE A 41 -2.50 2.67 -3.35
C ILE A 41 -3.70 2.21 -2.53
N VAL A 42 -3.87 2.74 -1.31
CA VAL A 42 -4.96 2.32 -0.40
C VAL A 42 -6.30 2.97 -0.75
N ASN A 43 -6.29 4.08 -1.49
CA ASN A 43 -7.48 4.80 -1.94
C ASN A 43 -7.61 4.78 -3.47
N PRO A 44 -7.87 3.62 -4.10
CA PRO A 44 -8.10 3.56 -5.54
C PRO A 44 -9.38 4.30 -5.94
N PRO A 45 -9.55 4.65 -7.24
CA PRO A 45 -10.80 5.24 -7.72
C PRO A 45 -12.00 4.33 -7.39
N GLU A 46 -13.09 4.92 -6.93
CA GLU A 46 -14.34 4.21 -6.63
C GLU A 46 -15.24 4.09 -7.87
N GLU A 47 -16.16 3.13 -7.85
CA GLU A 47 -17.21 3.00 -8.87
C GLU A 47 -17.96 4.32 -9.08
N GLY A 48 -18.13 4.72 -10.34
CA GLY A 48 -18.76 5.99 -10.71
C GLY A 48 -17.79 7.18 -10.81
N LYS A 49 -16.52 7.04 -10.38
CA LYS A 49 -15.49 8.05 -10.66
C LYS A 49 -14.99 7.96 -12.11
N PRO A 50 -14.57 9.09 -12.72
CA PRO A 50 -14.17 9.12 -14.14
C PRO A 50 -13.06 8.13 -14.51
N SER A 51 -12.10 7.89 -13.61
CA SER A 51 -10.94 7.02 -13.85
C SER A 51 -11.16 5.56 -13.44
N TYR A 52 -12.30 5.19 -12.85
CA TYR A 52 -12.52 3.84 -12.32
C TYR A 52 -12.38 2.75 -13.37
N LYS A 53 -13.09 2.91 -14.51
CA LYS A 53 -13.07 1.89 -15.58
C LYS A 53 -11.68 1.68 -16.15
N LEU A 54 -10.92 2.78 -16.32
CA LEU A 54 -9.56 2.72 -16.81
C LEU A 54 -8.63 2.02 -15.80
N TYR A 55 -8.70 2.41 -14.53
CA TYR A 55 -7.93 1.80 -13.45
C TYR A 55 -8.20 0.29 -13.33
N GLU A 56 -9.46 -0.13 -13.37
CA GLU A 56 -9.85 -1.54 -13.25
C GLU A 56 -9.33 -2.38 -14.42
N GLN A 57 -9.41 -1.84 -15.64
CA GLN A 57 -8.86 -2.48 -16.84
C GLN A 57 -7.33 -2.64 -16.73
N GLU A 58 -6.61 -1.55 -16.47
CA GLU A 58 -5.14 -1.57 -16.36
C GLU A 58 -4.65 -2.53 -15.27
N ARG A 59 -5.30 -2.51 -14.10
CA ARG A 59 -4.95 -3.42 -12.98
C ARG A 59 -5.15 -4.87 -13.38
N THR A 60 -6.29 -5.20 -14.00
CA THR A 60 -6.64 -6.57 -14.37
C THR A 60 -5.72 -7.10 -15.46
N ASP A 61 -5.40 -6.30 -16.47
CA ASP A 61 -4.50 -6.68 -17.57
C ASP A 61 -3.10 -7.01 -17.05
N VAL A 62 -2.54 -6.19 -16.17
CA VAL A 62 -1.23 -6.43 -15.55
C VAL A 62 -1.23 -7.73 -14.73
N LEU A 63 -2.26 -7.95 -13.91
CA LEU A 63 -2.36 -9.17 -13.09
C LEU A 63 -2.51 -10.43 -13.94
N ASN A 64 -3.29 -10.38 -15.03
CA ASN A 64 -3.45 -11.49 -15.95
C ASN A 64 -2.13 -11.86 -16.65
N GLN A 65 -1.38 -10.87 -17.13
CA GLN A 65 -0.06 -11.10 -17.72
C GLN A 65 0.93 -11.73 -16.72
N LEU A 66 0.90 -11.29 -15.45
CA LEU A 66 1.74 -11.89 -14.41
C LEU A 66 1.34 -13.33 -14.11
N ARG A 67 0.03 -13.62 -14.09
CA ARG A 67 -0.50 -14.98 -13.89
C ARG A 67 -0.07 -15.93 -15.00
N GLU A 68 -0.20 -15.52 -16.27
CA GLU A 68 0.21 -16.32 -17.42
C GLU A 68 1.71 -16.64 -17.37
N LYS A 69 2.54 -15.63 -17.10
CA LYS A 69 4.00 -15.80 -16.96
C LYS A 69 4.40 -16.74 -15.82
N ALA A 70 3.62 -16.77 -14.74
CA ALA A 70 3.86 -17.66 -13.60
C ALA A 70 3.48 -19.13 -13.87
N SER A 71 2.69 -19.40 -14.92
CA SER A 71 2.25 -20.75 -15.30
C SER A 71 3.10 -21.43 -16.39
N LEU A 72 4.08 -20.71 -16.93
CA LEU A 72 5.10 -21.21 -17.86
C LEU A 72 6.31 -21.75 -17.10
#